data_AF-A0A3M4NFY2-F1
#
_entry.id   AF-A0A3M4NFY2-F1
#
_cell.length_a   1.000
_cell.length_b   1.000
_cell.length_c   1.000
_cell.angle_alpha   90.00
_cell.angle_beta   90.00
_cell.angle_gamma   90.00
#
_symmetry.space_group_name_H-M   'P 1'
#
loop_
_entity.id
_entity.type
_entity.pdbx_description
1 polymer ?
#
loop_
_entity_poly.entity_id
_entity_poly.type
_entity_poly.pdbx_seq_one_letter_code
_entity_poly.pdbx_strand_id
1 'polypeptide(L)'
;MALPSASLEKSSSPTYASLFPENLAHTTSSGALDSNDGPLAYLIHLYQRAIKLEIMADSKAIKLGVRRPALGDLLLDEDSTCQTVSALKLVIEILAHPAKILAGSTPLPEAIAASGSHVTLPFHLAFQQVRAVLEQKNTTLFDVHKLASYDYPNFCYQNFRQKDLRAAMLSGSGLDPALHTLLLDNETAAKTDFFKTAYGVAGSATEALVAISDVALFRHQTGLSEQDLYDLLALKSTDDGRQTGFSTTVKRSQHLPAASQTEVAASQVYGASFINNASSPAITITVP
;
A
#
# COMPACT_ATOMS: atom_id res chain seq x y z
N MET A 1 -67.14 -37.45 23.85
CA MET A 1 -66.62 -38.26 24.98
C MET A 1 -65.22 -38.69 24.58
N ALA A 2 -64.23 -37.83 24.77
CA ALA A 2 -63.40 -37.66 25.98
C ALA A 2 -62.20 -38.63 25.95
N LEU A 3 -61.03 -38.08 25.57
CA LEU A 3 -59.73 -38.59 25.99
C LEU A 3 -59.66 -38.62 27.52
N PRO A 4 -58.94 -39.61 28.07
CA PRO A 4 -57.88 -39.25 29.02
C PRO A 4 -56.62 -40.06 28.67
N SER A 5 -55.50 -39.41 28.38
CA SER A 5 -54.52 -38.86 29.32
C SER A 5 -53.23 -39.65 29.13
N ALA A 6 -52.39 -39.16 28.23
CA ALA A 6 -50.98 -39.53 28.17
C ALA A 6 -50.36 -39.15 29.53
N SER A 7 -50.18 -40.15 30.38
CA SER A 7 -49.42 -40.03 31.61
C SER A 7 -48.00 -39.61 31.22
N LEU A 8 -47.62 -38.38 31.56
CA LEU A 8 -46.22 -37.96 31.62
C LEU A 8 -45.52 -38.85 32.66
N GLU A 9 -44.90 -39.93 32.20
CA GLU A 9 -43.85 -40.64 32.94
C GLU A 9 -42.63 -39.71 33.00
N LYS A 10 -42.53 -39.02 34.12
CA LYS A 10 -41.49 -38.06 34.47
C LYS A 10 -40.28 -38.80 35.04
N SER A 11 -39.42 -39.34 34.19
CA SER A 11 -37.98 -39.58 34.47
C SER A 11 -37.23 -40.22 33.29
N SER A 12 -37.51 -39.89 32.02
CA SER A 12 -36.61 -40.34 30.95
C SER A 12 -35.30 -39.56 31.05
N SER A 13 -34.22 -40.23 31.46
CA SER A 13 -32.87 -39.69 31.37
C SER A 13 -32.66 -39.09 29.98
N PRO A 14 -32.03 -37.90 29.86
CA PRO A 14 -31.84 -37.26 28.57
C PRO A 14 -31.10 -38.22 27.63
N THR A 15 -31.83 -38.77 26.68
CA THR A 15 -31.30 -39.72 25.68
C THR A 15 -30.85 -38.91 24.47
N TYR A 16 -29.78 -39.31 23.81
CA TYR A 16 -29.25 -38.59 22.65
C TYR A 16 -30.33 -38.27 21.61
N ALA A 17 -31.16 -39.26 21.25
CA ALA A 17 -32.28 -39.08 20.32
C ALA A 17 -33.37 -38.10 20.81
N SER A 18 -33.51 -37.89 22.12
CA SER A 18 -34.45 -36.89 22.67
C SER A 18 -33.89 -35.46 22.67
N LEU A 19 -32.56 -35.32 22.75
CA LEU A 19 -31.86 -34.04 22.72
C LEU A 19 -31.50 -33.60 21.30
N PHE A 20 -31.22 -34.57 20.44
CA PHE A 20 -30.83 -34.43 19.04
C PHE A 20 -31.72 -35.37 18.22
N PRO A 21 -32.94 -34.94 17.84
CA PRO A 21 -33.84 -35.79 17.08
C PRO A 21 -33.18 -36.17 15.75
N GLU A 22 -32.91 -37.47 15.58
CA GLU A 22 -32.30 -38.01 14.37
C GLU A 22 -33.26 -37.82 13.20
N ASN A 23 -32.94 -36.90 12.28
CA ASN A 23 -33.67 -36.77 11.04
C ASN A 23 -32.96 -37.61 9.98
N LEU A 24 -33.50 -38.78 9.67
CA LEU A 24 -32.98 -39.67 8.62
C LEU A 24 -33.01 -39.03 7.22
N ALA A 25 -33.70 -37.90 7.04
CA ALA A 25 -33.63 -37.09 5.83
C ALA A 25 -32.35 -36.22 5.73
N HIS A 26 -31.56 -36.11 6.80
CA HIS A 26 -30.29 -35.36 6.85
C HIS A 26 -29.06 -36.27 6.74
N THR A 27 -29.19 -37.45 6.14
CA THR A 27 -28.02 -38.24 5.76
C THR A 27 -27.33 -37.58 4.58
N THR A 28 -26.18 -36.98 4.82
CA THR A 28 -25.43 -36.21 3.82
C THR A 28 -24.44 -37.09 3.07
N SER A 29 -24.32 -36.89 1.75
CA SER A 29 -23.30 -37.57 0.93
C SER A 29 -21.88 -37.16 1.35
N SER A 30 -20.90 -38.04 1.10
CA SER A 30 -19.50 -37.69 1.25
C SER A 30 -19.17 -36.46 0.39
N GLY A 31 -18.58 -35.43 1.00
CA GLY A 31 -18.20 -34.19 0.33
C GLY A 31 -19.31 -33.15 0.14
N ALA A 32 -20.55 -33.42 0.58
CA ALA A 32 -21.58 -32.39 0.60
C ALA A 32 -21.31 -31.34 1.70
N LEU A 33 -21.91 -30.15 1.56
CA LEU A 33 -21.62 -28.98 2.39
C LEU A 33 -21.84 -29.25 3.89
N ASP A 34 -22.91 -29.99 4.22
CA ASP A 34 -23.29 -30.36 5.59
C ASP A 34 -22.55 -31.60 6.11
N SER A 35 -21.51 -32.07 5.40
CA SER A 35 -20.72 -33.22 5.83
C SER A 35 -19.78 -32.83 6.97
N ASN A 36 -19.80 -33.61 8.05
CA ASN A 36 -18.92 -33.41 9.21
C ASN A 36 -17.42 -33.58 8.88
N ASP A 37 -17.10 -34.28 7.79
CA ASP A 37 -15.73 -34.52 7.34
C ASP A 37 -15.33 -33.59 6.17
N GLY A 38 -16.19 -32.64 5.83
CA GLY A 38 -15.97 -31.70 4.74
C GLY A 38 -15.01 -30.55 5.06
N PRO A 39 -14.57 -29.80 4.04
CA PRO A 39 -13.72 -28.62 4.22
C PRO A 39 -14.38 -27.54 5.08
N LEU A 40 -15.72 -27.46 5.04
CA LEU A 40 -16.48 -26.50 5.83
C LEU A 40 -16.43 -26.82 7.33
N ALA A 41 -16.65 -28.09 7.68
CA ALA A 41 -16.54 -28.56 9.05
C ALA A 41 -15.12 -28.33 9.60
N TYR A 42 -14.09 -28.57 8.78
CA TYR A 42 -12.71 -28.24 9.13
C TYR A 42 -12.50 -26.74 9.40
N LEU A 43 -13.02 -25.86 8.53
CA LEU A 43 -12.91 -24.41 8.70
C LEU A 43 -13.59 -23.92 9.97
N ILE A 44 -14.80 -24.43 10.27
CA ILE A 44 -15.53 -24.11 11.51
C ILE A 44 -14.72 -24.56 12.73
N HIS A 45 -14.18 -25.78 12.71
CA HIS A 45 -13.34 -26.29 13.79
C HIS A 45 -12.07 -25.45 13.99
N LEU A 46 -11.40 -25.05 12.90
CA LEU A 46 -10.22 -24.22 12.93
C LEU A 46 -10.52 -22.83 13.51
N TYR A 47 -11.61 -22.21 13.07
CA TYR A 47 -12.05 -20.91 13.58
C TYR A 47 -12.36 -20.96 15.08
N GLN A 48 -13.13 -21.95 15.53
CA GLN A 48 -13.43 -22.15 16.95
C GLN A 48 -12.16 -22.43 17.77
N ARG A 49 -11.21 -23.21 17.22
CA ARG A 49 -9.94 -23.48 17.88
C ARG A 49 -9.09 -22.23 17.99
N ALA A 50 -9.02 -21.42 16.94
CA ALA A 50 -8.31 -20.15 16.95
C ALA A 50 -8.87 -19.21 18.02
N ILE A 51 -10.20 -19.06 18.12
CA ILE A 51 -10.83 -18.25 19.17
C ILE A 51 -10.48 -18.77 20.57
N LYS A 52 -10.51 -20.10 20.78
CA LYS A 52 -10.14 -20.70 22.07
C LYS A 52 -8.68 -20.42 22.45
N LEU A 53 -7.76 -20.40 21.48
CA LEU A 53 -6.37 -20.04 21.71
C LEU A 53 -6.22 -18.56 22.08
N GLU A 54 -7.04 -17.68 21.50
CA GLU A 54 -7.03 -16.24 21.83
C GLU A 54 -7.49 -15.95 23.25
N ILE A 55 -8.37 -16.77 23.83
CA ILE A 55 -8.76 -16.66 25.25
C ILE A 55 -7.56 -16.90 26.17
N MET A 56 -6.61 -17.74 25.75
CA MET A 56 -5.40 -18.06 26.51
C MET A 56 -4.23 -17.10 26.21
N ALA A 57 -4.42 -16.15 25.29
CA ALA A 57 -3.36 -15.26 24.83
C ALA A 57 -3.18 -14.05 25.77
N ASP A 58 -1.98 -13.46 25.72
CA ASP A 58 -1.65 -12.25 26.50
C ASP A 58 -2.42 -11.02 25.98
N SER A 59 -2.54 -10.00 26.83
CA SER A 59 -3.17 -8.70 26.57
C SER A 59 -2.64 -7.98 25.31
N LYS A 60 -1.43 -8.31 24.87
CA LYS A 60 -0.79 -7.77 23.65
C LYS A 60 -1.23 -8.48 22.37
N ALA A 61 -1.92 -9.62 22.45
CA ALA A 61 -2.34 -10.39 21.30
C ALA A 61 -3.48 -9.69 20.55
N ILE A 62 -3.30 -9.47 19.25
CA ILE A 62 -4.34 -8.90 18.39
C ILE A 62 -5.30 -10.03 18.00
N LYS A 63 -6.56 -9.92 18.42
CA LYS A 63 -7.62 -10.92 18.19
C LYS A 63 -7.97 -11.06 16.70
N LEU A 64 -8.43 -12.24 16.29
CA LEU A 64 -8.75 -12.58 14.91
C LEU A 64 -9.90 -11.73 14.39
N GLY A 65 -10.94 -11.52 15.20
CA GLY A 65 -12.07 -10.66 14.84
C GLY A 65 -11.68 -9.19 14.61
N VAL A 66 -10.58 -8.73 15.22
CA VAL A 66 -10.05 -7.37 14.98
C VAL A 66 -9.24 -7.33 13.69
N ARG A 67 -8.40 -8.35 13.44
CA ARG A 67 -7.56 -8.42 12.23
C ARG A 67 -8.36 -8.70 10.96
N ARG A 68 -9.42 -9.50 11.08
CA ARG A 68 -10.22 -10.04 9.97
C ARG A 68 -11.70 -10.08 10.35
N PRO A 69 -12.36 -8.91 10.50
CA PRO A 69 -13.77 -8.84 10.88
C PRO A 69 -14.67 -9.61 9.90
N ALA A 70 -14.35 -9.55 8.61
CA ALA A 70 -15.11 -10.23 7.55
C ALA A 70 -15.20 -11.77 7.70
N LEU A 71 -14.31 -12.42 8.46
CA LEU A 71 -14.41 -13.87 8.70
C LEU A 71 -15.58 -14.23 9.63
N GLY A 72 -15.99 -13.32 10.52
CA GLY A 72 -17.13 -13.53 11.40
C GLY A 72 -18.46 -13.45 10.65
N ASP A 73 -18.52 -12.62 9.61
CA ASP A 73 -19.71 -12.39 8.78
C ASP A 73 -19.76 -13.28 7.54
N LEU A 74 -18.77 -14.17 7.35
CA LEU A 74 -18.67 -15.03 6.18
C LEU A 74 -19.79 -16.06 6.18
N LEU A 75 -20.70 -15.93 5.21
CA LEU A 75 -21.72 -16.95 4.94
C LEU A 75 -21.08 -18.18 4.33
N LEU A 76 -21.49 -19.33 4.84
CA LEU A 76 -20.99 -20.65 4.46
C LEU A 76 -22.02 -21.32 3.55
N ASP A 77 -21.90 -21.07 2.26
CA ASP A 77 -22.80 -21.55 1.20
C ASP A 77 -22.02 -22.26 0.08
N GLU A 78 -22.75 -22.83 -0.88
CA GLU A 78 -22.15 -23.52 -2.03
C GLU A 78 -21.34 -22.55 -2.90
N ASP A 79 -21.80 -21.31 -3.04
CA ASP A 79 -21.11 -20.29 -3.83
C ASP A 79 -19.75 -19.92 -3.23
N SER A 80 -19.67 -19.65 -1.92
CA SER A 80 -18.42 -19.32 -1.23
C SER A 80 -17.43 -20.48 -1.19
N THR A 81 -17.90 -21.73 -1.23
CA THR A 81 -17.06 -22.91 -1.17
C THR A 81 -16.57 -23.39 -2.54
N CYS A 82 -17.38 -23.24 -3.59
CA CYS A 82 -17.05 -23.73 -4.93
C CYS A 82 -16.53 -22.63 -5.88
N GLN A 83 -16.73 -21.35 -5.58
CA GLN A 83 -16.29 -20.28 -6.48
C GLN A 83 -14.77 -20.10 -6.48
N THR A 84 -14.16 -20.15 -7.66
CA THR A 84 -12.75 -19.79 -7.84
C THR A 84 -12.58 -18.28 -7.84
N VAL A 85 -11.84 -17.75 -6.87
CA VAL A 85 -11.52 -16.31 -6.75
C VAL A 85 -10.02 -16.08 -6.80
N SER A 86 -9.58 -14.99 -7.43
CA SER A 86 -8.17 -14.59 -7.42
C SER A 86 -7.71 -14.22 -6.01
N ALA A 87 -6.62 -14.83 -5.55
CA ALA A 87 -6.02 -14.51 -4.25
C ALA A 87 -5.65 -13.03 -4.11
N LEU A 88 -5.19 -12.39 -5.19
CA LEU A 88 -4.83 -10.97 -5.19
C LEU A 88 -6.06 -10.09 -4.95
N LYS A 89 -7.20 -10.44 -5.55
CA LYS A 89 -8.46 -9.71 -5.36
C LYS A 89 -8.89 -9.77 -3.88
N LEU A 90 -8.81 -10.94 -3.25
CA LEU A 90 -9.11 -11.10 -1.84
C LEU A 90 -8.18 -10.24 -0.97
N VAL A 91 -6.88 -10.23 -1.25
CA VAL A 91 -5.92 -9.39 -0.51
C VAL A 91 -6.26 -7.91 -0.64
N ILE A 92 -6.59 -7.43 -1.85
CA ILE A 92 -7.02 -6.03 -2.04
C ILE A 92 -8.27 -5.73 -1.23
N GLU A 93 -9.28 -6.60 -1.24
CA GLU A 93 -10.53 -6.39 -0.49
C GLU A 93 -10.27 -6.34 1.02
N ILE A 94 -9.41 -7.21 1.54
CA ILE A 94 -9.00 -7.25 2.94
C ILE A 94 -8.28 -5.95 3.33
N LEU A 95 -7.36 -5.45 2.51
CA LEU A 95 -6.64 -4.20 2.76
C LEU A 95 -7.51 -2.96 2.57
N ALA A 96 -8.50 -3.02 1.67
CA ALA A 96 -9.41 -1.91 1.40
C ALA A 96 -10.38 -1.65 2.56
N HIS A 97 -10.76 -2.68 3.34
CA HIS A 97 -11.68 -2.51 4.46
C HIS A 97 -11.18 -1.53 5.54
N PRO A 98 -10.00 -1.70 6.15
CA PRO A 98 -9.48 -0.72 7.11
C PRO A 98 -9.22 0.65 6.47
N ALA A 99 -8.78 0.68 5.21
CA ALA A 99 -8.58 1.94 4.50
C ALA A 99 -9.89 2.73 4.30
N LYS A 100 -11.01 2.05 4.02
CA LYS A 100 -12.35 2.66 3.94
C LYS A 100 -12.79 3.26 5.27
N ILE A 101 -12.50 2.56 6.38
CA ILE A 101 -12.81 3.06 7.73
C ILE A 101 -12.04 4.37 7.99
N LEU A 102 -10.77 4.45 7.58
CA LEU A 102 -9.94 5.66 7.71
C LEU A 102 -10.38 6.78 6.75
N ALA A 103 -10.83 6.46 5.54
CA ALA A 103 -11.34 7.43 4.56
C ALA A 103 -12.69 8.05 4.97
N GLY A 104 -13.43 7.40 5.87
CA GLY A 104 -14.72 7.87 6.37
C GLY A 104 -15.77 7.98 5.27
N SER A 105 -16.24 9.20 5.00
CA SER A 105 -17.30 9.46 4.00
C SER A 105 -16.76 9.66 2.57
N THR A 106 -15.45 9.80 2.40
CA THR A 106 -14.85 9.98 1.07
C THR A 106 -14.68 8.63 0.37
N PRO A 107 -14.94 8.54 -0.95
CA PRO A 107 -14.72 7.29 -1.66
C PRO A 107 -13.23 6.95 -1.65
N LEU A 108 -12.92 5.69 -1.34
CA LEU A 108 -11.54 5.23 -1.13
C LEU A 108 -10.55 5.64 -2.24
N PRO A 109 -10.88 5.54 -3.55
CA PRO A 109 -9.95 5.96 -4.60
C PRO A 109 -9.58 7.44 -4.54
N GLU A 110 -10.51 8.32 -4.18
CA GLU A 110 -10.24 9.76 -4.06
C GLU A 110 -9.40 10.06 -2.81
N ALA A 111 -9.68 9.37 -1.69
CA ALA A 111 -8.89 9.50 -0.48
C ALA A 111 -7.42 9.09 -0.71
N ILE A 112 -7.19 8.00 -1.44
CA ILE A 112 -5.84 7.54 -1.81
C ILE A 112 -5.18 8.54 -2.76
N ALA A 113 -5.91 9.06 -3.75
CA ALA A 113 -5.39 10.05 -4.69
C ALA A 113 -5.05 11.40 -4.04
N ALA A 114 -5.61 11.72 -2.87
CA ALA A 114 -5.28 12.91 -2.09
C ALA A 114 -4.17 12.68 -1.05
N SER A 115 -3.82 11.44 -0.75
CA SER A 115 -2.80 11.10 0.24
C SER A 115 -1.39 11.27 -0.33
N GLY A 116 -0.45 11.78 0.47
CA GLY A 116 0.91 12.11 0.02
C GLY A 116 2.05 11.65 0.94
N SER A 117 1.76 10.83 1.95
CA SER A 117 2.76 10.48 2.99
C SER A 117 3.81 9.46 2.56
N HIS A 118 3.56 8.70 1.49
CA HIS A 118 4.38 7.58 1.04
C HIS A 118 4.82 7.79 -0.41
N VAL A 119 5.99 7.32 -0.84
CA VAL A 119 6.55 7.60 -2.18
C VAL A 119 5.70 7.04 -3.32
N THR A 120 4.99 5.93 -3.09
CA THR A 120 4.05 5.37 -4.07
C THR A 120 2.69 6.08 -4.11
N LEU A 121 2.50 7.09 -3.25
CA LEU A 121 1.31 7.93 -3.19
C LEU A 121 1.72 9.37 -3.54
N PRO A 122 0.85 10.14 -4.20
CA PRO A 122 -0.56 9.86 -4.47
C PRO A 122 -0.79 8.87 -5.61
N PHE A 123 -1.84 8.04 -5.50
CA PHE A 123 -2.22 7.05 -6.52
C PHE A 123 -3.63 7.31 -7.05
N HIS A 124 -3.76 7.57 -8.35
CA HIS A 124 -5.02 7.87 -8.99
C HIS A 124 -5.52 6.69 -9.87
N LEU A 125 -6.40 5.86 -9.33
CA LEU A 125 -6.88 4.62 -9.97
C LEU A 125 -7.39 4.84 -11.41
N ALA A 126 -8.23 5.85 -11.64
CA ALA A 126 -8.82 6.07 -12.96
C ALA A 126 -7.76 6.46 -14.01
N PHE A 127 -6.69 7.13 -13.58
CA PHE A 127 -5.60 7.55 -14.47
C PHE A 127 -4.75 6.35 -14.85
N GLN A 128 -4.47 5.47 -13.89
CA GLN A 128 -3.78 4.21 -14.11
C GLN A 128 -4.57 3.27 -15.03
N GLN A 129 -5.89 3.24 -14.92
CA GLN A 129 -6.75 2.50 -15.86
C GLN A 129 -6.67 3.06 -17.28
N VAL A 130 -6.74 4.39 -17.43
CA VAL A 130 -6.56 5.04 -18.75
C VAL A 130 -5.19 4.69 -19.33
N ARG A 131 -4.13 4.77 -18.52
CA ARG A 131 -2.77 4.42 -18.95
C ARG A 131 -2.67 2.96 -19.40
N ALA A 132 -3.20 2.03 -18.60
CA ALA A 132 -3.20 0.60 -18.94
C ALA A 132 -3.96 0.30 -20.25
N VAL A 133 -5.09 0.98 -20.49
CA VAL A 133 -5.85 0.83 -21.74
C VAL A 133 -5.07 1.39 -22.94
N LEU A 134 -4.40 2.53 -22.77
CA LEU A 134 -3.58 3.14 -23.83
C LEU A 134 -2.34 2.29 -24.15
N GLU A 135 -1.67 1.74 -23.14
CA GLU A 135 -0.56 0.79 -23.30
C GLU A 135 -0.99 -0.44 -24.09
N GLN A 136 -2.18 -1.01 -23.83
CA GLN A 136 -2.73 -2.12 -24.62
C GLN A 136 -2.98 -1.74 -26.09
N LYS A 137 -3.23 -0.46 -26.37
CA LYS A 137 -3.41 0.07 -27.74
C LYS A 137 -2.09 0.52 -28.38
N ASN A 138 -0.96 0.38 -27.69
CA ASN A 138 0.35 0.90 -28.10
C ASN A 138 0.30 2.40 -28.43
N THR A 139 -0.51 3.16 -27.70
CA THR A 139 -0.61 4.61 -27.84
C THR A 139 -0.29 5.27 -26.51
N THR A 140 0.23 6.49 -26.56
CA THR A 140 0.46 7.29 -25.35
C THR A 140 -0.64 8.33 -25.17
N LEU A 141 -0.81 8.82 -23.94
CA LEU A 141 -1.74 9.92 -23.68
C LEU A 141 -1.32 11.19 -24.45
N PHE A 142 -0.03 11.37 -24.67
CA PHE A 142 0.51 12.44 -25.52
C PHE A 142 0.02 12.33 -26.98
N ASP A 143 0.00 11.12 -27.55
CA ASP A 143 -0.49 10.90 -28.92
C ASP A 143 -1.98 11.19 -29.06
N VAL A 144 -2.78 10.82 -28.05
CA VAL A 144 -4.20 11.17 -28.00
C VAL A 144 -4.38 12.69 -27.96
N HIS A 145 -3.59 13.38 -27.14
CA HIS A 145 -3.67 14.83 -27.02
C HIS A 145 -3.25 15.54 -28.32
N LYS A 146 -2.26 15.00 -29.02
CA LYS A 146 -1.86 15.44 -30.36
C LYS A 146 -3.02 15.34 -31.37
N LEU A 147 -3.81 14.27 -31.33
CA LEU A 147 -4.95 14.10 -32.24
C LEU A 147 -6.15 14.97 -31.87
N ALA A 148 -6.33 15.27 -30.59
CA ALA A 148 -7.43 16.09 -30.09
C ALA A 148 -7.17 17.61 -30.24
N SER A 149 -5.90 18.02 -30.26
CA SER A 149 -5.52 19.44 -30.31
C SER A 149 -5.61 19.97 -31.74
N TYR A 150 -6.42 21.03 -31.93
CA TYR A 150 -6.54 21.73 -33.20
C TYR A 150 -5.23 22.43 -33.62
N ASP A 151 -4.46 22.91 -32.64
CA ASP A 151 -3.22 23.67 -32.87
C ASP A 151 -1.98 22.78 -33.05
N TYR A 152 -2.15 21.46 -33.15
CA TYR A 152 -1.04 20.55 -33.40
C TYR A 152 -0.57 20.64 -34.87
N PRO A 153 0.74 20.76 -35.18
CA PRO A 153 1.88 20.78 -34.26
C PRO A 153 2.10 22.14 -33.58
N ASN A 154 1.90 22.15 -32.25
CA ASN A 154 2.01 23.32 -31.37
C ASN A 154 3.46 23.69 -30.99
N PHE A 155 4.45 22.98 -31.55
CA PHE A 155 5.87 23.34 -31.46
C PHE A 155 6.33 24.24 -32.63
N CYS A 156 5.52 24.38 -33.68
CA CYS A 156 5.80 25.29 -34.78
C CYS A 156 5.34 26.73 -34.45
N TYR A 157 5.85 27.72 -35.19
CA TYR A 157 5.32 29.09 -35.19
C TYR A 157 5.31 29.81 -33.82
N GLN A 158 6.39 29.68 -33.03
CA GLN A 158 6.54 30.31 -31.70
C GLN A 158 5.57 29.80 -30.61
N ASN A 159 4.83 28.72 -30.86
CA ASN A 159 3.87 28.16 -29.92
C ASN A 159 4.49 27.26 -28.83
N PHE A 160 5.82 27.13 -28.80
CA PHE A 160 6.54 26.26 -27.86
C PHE A 160 6.28 26.57 -26.37
N ARG A 161 5.90 27.81 -26.03
CA ARG A 161 5.61 28.21 -24.64
C ARG A 161 4.11 28.25 -24.31
N GLN A 162 3.25 27.82 -25.23
CA GLN A 162 1.82 27.77 -25.00
C GLN A 162 1.48 26.87 -23.81
N LYS A 163 0.39 27.22 -23.13
CA LYS A 163 -0.10 26.48 -21.97
C LYS A 163 -0.56 25.08 -22.38
N ASP A 164 -1.14 24.96 -23.58
CA ASP A 164 -1.70 23.69 -24.07
C ASP A 164 -0.62 22.67 -24.40
N LEU A 165 0.50 23.08 -25.03
CA LEU A 165 1.66 22.19 -25.22
C LEU A 165 2.22 21.72 -23.88
N ARG A 166 2.35 22.61 -22.90
CA ARG A 166 2.81 22.23 -21.56
C ARG A 166 1.84 21.24 -20.92
N ALA A 167 0.54 21.49 -20.97
CA ALA A 167 -0.47 20.57 -20.46
C ALA A 167 -0.40 19.19 -21.15
N ALA A 168 -0.19 19.17 -22.48
CA ALA A 168 -0.01 17.95 -23.26
C ALA A 168 1.23 17.16 -22.82
N MET A 169 2.39 17.83 -22.72
CA MET A 169 3.65 17.21 -22.31
C MET A 169 3.59 16.69 -20.87
N LEU A 170 2.99 17.47 -19.98
CA LEU A 170 2.80 17.09 -18.58
C LEU A 170 1.88 15.88 -18.47
N SER A 171 0.76 15.87 -19.19
CA SER A 171 -0.14 14.71 -19.22
C SER A 171 0.53 13.49 -19.86
N GLY A 172 1.42 13.72 -20.84
CA GLY A 172 2.23 12.69 -21.50
C GLY A 172 3.37 12.12 -20.65
N SER A 173 3.77 12.78 -19.55
CA SER A 173 4.84 12.31 -18.67
C SER A 173 4.51 11.03 -17.89
N GLY A 174 3.22 10.63 -17.88
CA GLY A 174 2.75 9.46 -17.15
C GLY A 174 2.67 9.65 -15.64
N LEU A 175 2.86 10.87 -15.15
CA LEU A 175 2.70 11.25 -13.75
C LEU A 175 1.23 11.44 -13.37
N ASP A 176 0.86 10.98 -12.17
CA ASP A 176 -0.49 11.14 -11.65
C ASP A 176 -0.84 12.64 -11.46
N PRO A 177 -2.10 13.06 -11.69
CA PRO A 177 -2.48 14.48 -11.59
C PRO A 177 -2.21 15.12 -10.23
N ALA A 178 -2.41 14.36 -9.15
CA ALA A 178 -2.12 14.82 -7.78
C ALA A 178 -0.61 14.96 -7.55
N LEU A 179 0.20 14.04 -8.08
CA LEU A 179 1.66 14.12 -8.04
C LEU A 179 2.16 15.33 -8.84
N HIS A 180 1.57 15.59 -10.02
CA HIS A 180 1.88 16.78 -10.80
C HIS A 180 1.59 18.08 -10.02
N THR A 181 0.47 18.13 -9.30
CA THR A 181 0.13 19.26 -8.43
C THR A 181 1.14 19.42 -7.28
N LEU A 182 1.58 18.29 -6.69
CA LEU A 182 2.58 18.28 -5.63
C LEU A 182 3.94 18.80 -6.11
N LEU A 183 4.39 18.40 -7.31
CA LEU A 183 5.68 18.83 -7.88
C LEU A 183 5.68 20.29 -8.34
N LEU A 184 4.52 20.83 -8.70
CA LEU A 184 4.38 22.24 -9.09
C LEU A 184 4.12 23.18 -7.92
N ASP A 185 3.82 22.65 -6.72
CA ASP A 185 3.60 23.48 -5.54
C ASP A 185 4.95 24.03 -5.03
N ASN A 186 5.14 25.34 -5.18
CA ASN A 186 6.33 26.04 -4.72
C ASN A 186 6.23 26.48 -3.24
N GLU A 187 5.05 26.37 -2.61
CA GLU A 187 4.79 26.89 -1.27
C GLU A 187 4.58 25.79 -0.23
N THR A 188 4.49 24.53 -0.64
CA THR A 188 4.23 23.37 0.23
C THR A 188 5.21 23.26 1.39
N ALA A 189 6.51 23.48 1.15
CA ALA A 189 7.55 23.39 2.17
C ALA A 189 7.49 24.49 3.24
N ALA A 190 6.79 25.60 2.97
CA ALA A 190 6.62 26.71 3.91
C ALA A 190 5.40 26.54 4.83
N LYS A 191 4.53 25.56 4.56
CA LYS A 191 3.33 25.29 5.36
C LYS A 191 3.74 24.63 6.68
N THR A 192 3.15 25.07 7.79
CA THR A 192 3.42 24.50 9.13
C THR A 192 3.14 23.00 9.22
N ASP A 193 2.20 22.53 8.41
CA ASP A 193 1.72 21.16 8.41
C ASP A 193 2.44 20.28 7.38
N PHE A 194 3.48 20.79 6.72
CA PHE A 194 4.20 20.10 5.64
C PHE A 194 4.67 18.70 6.04
N PHE A 195 5.31 18.54 7.20
CA PHE A 195 5.80 17.22 7.64
C PHE A 195 4.68 16.23 7.95
N LYS A 196 3.54 16.73 8.41
CA LYS A 196 2.36 15.91 8.66
C LYS A 196 1.72 15.45 7.36
N THR A 197 1.62 16.32 6.36
CA THR A 197 1.01 15.98 5.07
C THR A 197 1.93 15.12 4.20
N ALA A 198 3.21 15.47 4.11
CA ALA A 198 4.19 14.82 3.23
C ALA A 198 4.84 13.57 3.82
N TYR A 199 4.95 13.45 5.15
CA TYR A 199 5.63 12.32 5.80
C TYR A 199 4.80 11.64 6.90
N GLY A 200 3.57 12.11 7.17
CA GLY A 200 2.72 11.51 8.20
C GLY A 200 3.18 11.72 9.65
N VAL A 201 4.17 12.60 9.88
CA VAL A 201 4.74 12.84 11.21
C VAL A 201 4.01 13.99 11.89
N ALA A 202 3.36 13.70 13.03
CA ALA A 202 2.71 14.71 13.85
C ALA A 202 3.73 15.40 14.77
N GLY A 203 3.55 16.70 15.02
CA GLY A 203 4.39 17.50 15.92
C GLY A 203 4.64 18.90 15.40
N SER A 204 5.41 19.69 16.15
CA SER A 204 5.96 20.95 15.63
C SER A 204 6.98 20.67 14.51
N ALA A 205 7.21 21.63 13.60
CA ALA A 205 8.14 21.43 12.48
C ALA A 205 9.56 21.03 12.93
N THR A 206 10.02 21.55 14.07
CA THR A 206 11.33 21.20 14.66
C THR A 206 11.38 19.79 15.21
N GLU A 207 10.33 19.32 15.88
CA GLU A 207 10.26 17.95 16.40
C GLU A 207 10.12 16.94 15.26
N ALA A 208 9.31 17.27 14.25
CA ALA A 208 9.13 16.44 13.07
C ALA A 208 10.43 16.29 12.28
N LEU A 209 11.23 17.35 12.14
CA LEU A 209 12.57 17.30 11.53
C LEU A 209 13.51 16.35 12.28
N VAL A 210 13.53 16.42 13.60
CA VAL A 210 14.36 15.53 14.43
C VAL A 210 13.90 14.08 14.29
N ALA A 211 12.59 13.83 14.28
CA ALA A 211 12.02 12.48 14.11
C ALA A 211 12.31 11.90 12.71
N ILE A 212 12.22 12.73 11.66
CA ILE A 212 12.48 12.35 10.26
C ILE A 212 13.99 12.14 10.00
N SER A 213 14.86 12.71 10.84
CA SER A 213 16.30 12.48 10.75
C SER A 213 16.69 11.05 11.13
N ASP A 214 15.82 10.30 11.83
CA ASP A 214 16.01 8.86 12.03
C ASP A 214 15.72 8.09 10.73
N VAL A 215 16.74 7.40 10.23
CA VAL A 215 16.69 6.60 8.99
C VAL A 215 15.61 5.52 9.05
N ALA A 216 15.39 4.89 10.21
CA ALA A 216 14.40 3.84 10.34
C ALA A 216 12.98 4.40 10.16
N LEU A 217 12.68 5.53 10.81
CA LEU A 217 11.41 6.22 10.68
C LEU A 217 11.22 6.81 9.28
N PHE A 218 12.24 7.44 8.70
CA PHE A 218 12.18 8.01 7.36
C PHE A 218 11.81 6.96 6.31
N ARG A 219 12.49 5.81 6.35
CA ARG A 219 12.22 4.68 5.44
C ARG A 219 10.83 4.11 5.64
N HIS A 220 10.39 3.96 6.89
CA HIS A 220 9.06 3.44 7.18
C HIS A 220 7.96 4.38 6.66
N GLN A 221 8.11 5.69 6.81
CA GLN A 221 7.11 6.66 6.35
C GLN A 221 7.09 6.79 4.83
N THR A 222 8.28 6.89 4.21
CA THR A 222 8.40 7.07 2.75
C THR A 222 8.20 5.78 1.96
N GLY A 223 8.43 4.61 2.58
CA GLY A 223 8.41 3.32 1.90
C GLY A 223 9.68 2.96 1.14
N LEU A 224 10.73 3.78 1.26
CA LEU A 224 11.98 3.55 0.53
C LEU A 224 12.72 2.33 1.08
N SER A 225 13.22 1.50 0.16
CA SER A 225 14.17 0.46 0.55
C SER A 225 15.50 1.08 0.98
N GLU A 226 16.35 0.29 1.61
CA GLU A 226 17.67 0.75 2.03
C GLU A 226 18.53 1.17 0.84
N GLN A 227 18.43 0.40 -0.24
CA GLN A 227 19.14 0.64 -1.48
C GLN A 227 18.65 1.93 -2.13
N ASP A 228 17.33 2.13 -2.21
CA ASP A 228 16.76 3.36 -2.76
C ASP A 228 17.20 4.60 -1.98
N LEU A 229 17.31 4.50 -0.65
CA LEU A 229 17.80 5.59 0.18
C LEU A 229 19.28 5.90 -0.09
N TYR A 230 20.10 4.87 -0.23
CA TYR A 230 21.52 5.04 -0.55
C TYR A 230 21.71 5.64 -1.95
N ASP A 231 20.93 5.19 -2.93
CA ASP A 231 20.94 5.75 -4.27
C ASP A 231 20.47 7.20 -4.29
N LEU A 232 19.42 7.53 -3.52
CA LEU A 232 18.90 8.89 -3.37
C LEU A 232 19.98 9.85 -2.83
N LEU A 233 20.75 9.41 -1.82
CA LEU A 233 21.81 10.22 -1.22
C LEU A 233 23.17 10.07 -1.94
N ALA A 234 23.23 9.26 -2.99
CA ALA A 234 24.46 8.85 -3.69
C ALA A 234 25.54 8.31 -2.72
N LEU A 235 25.11 7.53 -1.73
CA LEU A 235 25.95 6.87 -0.73
C LEU A 235 26.18 5.40 -1.11
N LYS A 236 27.32 4.87 -0.69
CA LYS A 236 27.69 3.46 -0.76
C LYS A 236 28.10 2.99 0.62
N SER A 237 27.51 1.89 1.10
CA SER A 237 27.98 1.19 2.31
C SER A 237 29.42 0.70 2.06
N THR A 238 30.33 1.02 2.99
CA THR A 238 31.72 0.55 2.91
C THR A 238 31.87 -0.64 3.84
N ASP A 239 32.00 -1.84 3.28
CA ASP A 239 32.19 -3.10 4.03
C ASP A 239 33.68 -3.36 4.40
N ASP A 240 34.52 -2.33 4.44
CA ASP A 240 35.99 -2.49 4.53
C ASP A 240 36.53 -2.65 5.96
N GLY A 241 35.82 -3.34 6.85
CA GLY A 241 36.33 -3.84 8.15
C GLY A 241 36.98 -2.81 9.09
N ARG A 242 36.92 -1.51 8.79
CA ARG A 242 37.52 -0.41 9.53
C ARG A 242 36.56 0.78 9.46
N GLN A 243 35.77 0.92 10.53
CA GLN A 243 34.77 1.97 10.76
C GLN A 243 33.68 2.01 9.67
N THR A 244 32.43 1.84 10.10
CA THR A 244 31.22 1.96 9.28
C THR A 244 31.08 3.39 8.73
N GLY A 245 31.84 3.70 7.67
CA GLY A 245 31.80 4.98 6.96
C GLY A 245 31.06 4.82 5.64
N PHE A 246 30.24 5.81 5.27
CA PHE A 246 29.63 5.85 3.94
C PHE A 246 30.58 6.54 2.96
N SER A 247 30.84 5.90 1.81
CA SER A 247 31.54 6.50 0.68
C SER A 247 30.53 6.98 -0.37
N THR A 248 30.94 7.77 -1.36
CA THR A 248 30.03 8.24 -2.40
C THR A 248 29.95 7.23 -3.55
N THR A 249 28.77 7.02 -4.13
CA THR A 249 28.56 6.15 -5.30
C THR A 249 29.12 6.79 -6.58
N VAL A 250 29.35 8.11 -6.55
CA VAL A 250 29.91 8.88 -7.66
C VAL A 250 31.34 8.42 -7.93
N LYS A 251 31.56 7.83 -9.10
CA LYS A 251 32.89 7.47 -9.60
C LYS A 251 33.25 8.33 -10.80
N ARG A 252 34.51 8.80 -10.82
CA ARG A 252 35.06 9.42 -12.03
C ARG A 252 35.40 8.35 -13.06
N SER A 253 35.21 8.69 -14.33
CA SER A 253 35.76 7.88 -15.42
C SER A 253 37.29 7.87 -15.35
N GLN A 254 37.88 6.69 -15.53
CA GLN A 254 39.32 6.49 -15.62
C GLN A 254 39.98 7.24 -16.79
N HIS A 255 39.18 7.73 -17.75
CA HIS A 255 39.65 8.42 -18.95
C HIS A 255 39.69 9.95 -18.80
N LEU A 256 39.38 10.51 -17.62
CA LEU A 256 39.39 11.96 -17.42
C LEU A 256 40.82 12.50 -17.23
N PRO A 257 41.29 13.44 -18.07
CA PRO A 257 42.65 13.99 -17.98
C PRO A 257 42.92 14.61 -16.60
N ALA A 258 44.11 14.38 -16.03
CA ALA A 258 44.50 14.87 -14.71
C ALA A 258 44.38 16.39 -14.55
N ALA A 259 44.60 17.15 -15.64
CA ALA A 259 44.48 18.61 -15.66
C ALA A 259 43.05 19.15 -15.46
N SER A 260 42.03 18.32 -15.69
CA SER A 260 40.61 18.68 -15.50
C SER A 260 40.05 18.21 -14.14
N GLN A 261 40.90 17.67 -13.26
CA GLN A 261 40.49 17.08 -11.98
C GLN A 261 40.49 18.11 -10.84
N THR A 262 39.75 19.22 -10.98
CA THR A 262 39.72 20.31 -10.01
C THR A 262 38.81 20.06 -8.79
N GLU A 263 37.72 19.28 -8.92
CA GLU A 263 36.72 19.10 -7.85
C GLU A 263 36.51 17.63 -7.48
N VAL A 264 36.66 17.27 -6.20
CA VAL A 264 36.46 15.90 -5.65
C VAL A 264 35.13 15.31 -6.15
N ALA A 265 35.15 14.09 -6.69
CA ALA A 265 33.91 13.38 -7.01
C ALA A 265 33.20 13.02 -5.70
N ALA A 266 32.24 13.85 -5.34
CA ALA A 266 31.47 13.75 -4.11
C ALA A 266 29.98 13.89 -4.41
N SER A 267 29.15 13.28 -3.56
CA SER A 267 27.68 13.30 -3.66
C SER A 267 27.08 14.70 -3.56
N GLN A 268 27.79 15.66 -2.95
CA GLN A 268 27.38 17.07 -2.93
C GLN A 268 27.46 17.75 -4.31
N VAL A 269 28.34 17.30 -5.20
CA VAL A 269 28.52 17.92 -6.52
C VAL A 269 27.75 17.14 -7.60
N TYR A 270 27.73 15.81 -7.50
CA TYR A 270 27.16 14.94 -8.53
C TYR A 270 26.16 13.94 -7.93
N GLY A 271 25.10 13.64 -8.68
CA GLY A 271 24.06 12.69 -8.29
C GLY A 271 23.03 13.28 -7.32
N ALA A 272 23.47 13.62 -6.10
CA ALA A 272 22.61 14.09 -5.01
C ALA A 272 22.82 15.57 -4.66
N SER A 273 23.28 16.40 -5.61
CA SER A 273 23.61 17.80 -5.36
C SER A 273 22.41 18.63 -4.90
N PHE A 274 21.22 18.37 -5.44
CA PHE A 274 19.98 19.05 -5.03
C PHE A 274 19.58 18.73 -3.59
N ILE A 275 19.80 17.48 -3.16
CA ILE A 275 19.45 17.02 -1.82
C ILE A 275 20.48 17.51 -0.80
N ASN A 276 21.76 17.48 -1.17
CA ASN A 276 22.88 17.98 -0.38
C ASN A 276 23.04 19.51 -0.45
N ASN A 277 22.14 20.22 -1.13
CA ASN A 277 22.19 21.67 -1.36
C ASN A 277 23.58 22.17 -1.84
N ALA A 278 24.25 21.38 -2.68
CA ALA A 278 25.62 21.59 -3.16
C ALA A 278 26.65 21.95 -2.06
N SER A 279 26.38 21.55 -0.80
CA SER A 279 27.13 21.96 0.38
C SER A 279 27.99 20.82 0.91
N SER A 280 29.14 21.17 1.52
CA SER A 280 30.06 20.22 2.14
C SER A 280 30.04 20.38 3.67
N PRO A 281 30.02 19.30 4.46
CA PRO A 281 29.97 17.88 4.05
C PRO A 281 28.57 17.46 3.56
N ALA A 282 28.53 16.47 2.65
CA ALA A 282 27.27 15.85 2.21
C ALA A 282 26.54 15.15 3.38
N ILE A 283 25.24 14.93 3.21
CA ILE A 283 24.43 14.19 4.19
C ILE A 283 24.93 12.74 4.25
N THR A 284 25.25 12.29 5.47
CA THR A 284 25.68 10.92 5.74
C THR A 284 24.72 10.25 6.72
N ILE A 285 24.55 8.94 6.55
CA ILE A 285 23.82 8.11 7.51
C ILE A 285 24.81 7.68 8.60
N THR A 286 24.36 7.59 9.85
CA THR A 286 25.12 6.94 10.92
C THR A 286 24.47 5.59 11.22
N VAL A 287 25.22 4.50 11.05
CA VAL A 287 24.76 3.17 11.50
C VAL A 287 24.91 3.12 13.03
N PRO A 288 23.89 2.68 13.78
CA PRO A 288 23.99 2.45 15.23
C PRO A 288 24.99 1.34 15.60
#